data_AF-A0A5J4WHV8-F1
#
_entry.id   AF-A0A5J4WHV8-F1
#
_cell.length_a   1.000
_cell.length_b   1.000
_cell.length_c   1.000
_cell.angle_alpha   90.00
_cell.angle_beta   90.00
_cell.angle_gamma   90.00
#
_symmetry.space_group_name_H-M   'P 1'
#
loop_
_entity.id
_entity.type
_entity.pdbx_description
1 polymer ?
#
loop_
_entity_poly.entity_id
_entity_poly.type
_entity_poly.pdbx_seq_one_letter_code
_entity_poly.pdbx_strand_id
1 'polypeptide(L)'
;MTLDLLLISDWTEQHVMYVSNSERLTGVLICPYCHDYVTILSDTNKRANEYFNTHVEKCKPSIHKTSILLHDVPMPICPAILSHPTIEYLMGYGLMDQFKAQRGFITYDFETLSDQVMEAITDQTTLLSKLSRLSIASTEVYPNQDKSYEIVKRCYTLFDELSNNYKEQLEKYELPNSSSFVHLWLAQTFESAEQIYQCMKYSDEKIPFDRYVKVLGWNSSKFNIALLWDALDCELWTMDVPIGDLNNTKSITVTHKKSHMKLQFIDAENLFGSITLKACVKDYGDNSEHKDVFLYEVINSKNWKEILVKTEPFEYEELKPYLKGGYSITKDDYDQQFVDFESFTNRLEYLKHYKINDAEIMVKPFNKFN
;
A
#
# COMPACT_ATOMS: atom_id res chain seq x y z
N MET A 1 27.84 -23.46 21.35
CA MET A 1 29.25 -23.29 20.97
C MET A 1 29.32 -22.03 20.15
N THR A 2 29.66 -20.91 20.78
CA THR A 2 29.86 -19.61 20.12
C THR A 2 31.17 -19.69 19.34
N LEU A 3 31.15 -19.22 18.09
CA LEU A 3 32.28 -19.28 17.17
C LEU A 3 32.74 -17.84 16.90
N ASP A 4 33.87 -17.45 17.46
CA ASP A 4 34.40 -16.09 17.30
C ASP A 4 35.17 -16.00 15.97
N LEU A 5 34.66 -15.19 15.03
CA LEU A 5 35.24 -15.01 13.69
C LEU A 5 35.62 -13.54 13.48
N LEU A 6 36.83 -13.31 12.97
CA LEU A 6 37.32 -11.99 12.58
C LEU A 6 37.35 -11.89 11.05
N LEU A 7 36.65 -10.89 10.52
CA LEU A 7 36.64 -10.57 9.10
C LEU A 7 37.60 -9.42 8.83
N ILE A 8 38.57 -9.64 7.94
CA ILE A 8 39.50 -8.62 7.47
C ILE A 8 39.36 -8.52 5.97
N SER A 9 39.12 -7.32 5.45
CA SER A 9 39.04 -7.07 4.01
C SER A 9 39.93 -5.89 3.63
N ASP A 10 40.60 -6.02 2.49
CA ASP A 10 41.40 -4.96 1.87
C ASP A 10 40.73 -4.38 0.62
N TRP A 11 39.40 -4.55 0.51
CA TRP A 11 38.54 -4.18 -0.63
C TRP A 11 38.65 -5.07 -1.87
N THR A 12 39.69 -5.89 -1.98
CA THR A 12 39.89 -6.84 -3.09
C THR A 12 39.69 -8.29 -2.68
N GLU A 13 40.06 -8.65 -1.45
CA GLU A 13 39.85 -9.98 -0.88
C GLU A 13 39.21 -9.88 0.51
N GLN A 14 38.56 -10.97 0.92
CA GLN A 14 38.01 -11.14 2.26
C GLN A 14 38.66 -12.35 2.93
N HIS A 15 39.32 -12.10 4.05
CA HIS A 15 39.92 -13.14 4.88
C HIS A 15 39.05 -13.35 6.13
N VAL A 16 38.68 -14.60 6.36
CA VAL A 16 37.98 -15.04 7.57
C VAL A 16 38.98 -15.75 8.45
N MET A 17 39.26 -15.20 9.63
CA MET A 17 40.10 -15.83 10.64
C MET A 17 39.27 -16.31 11.81
N TYR A 18 39.52 -17.54 12.24
CA TYR A 18 38.98 -18.06 13.49
C TYR A 18 39.75 -17.49 14.68
N VAL A 19 39.05 -16.85 15.61
CA VAL A 19 39.64 -16.29 16.82
C VAL A 19 39.59 -17.35 17.91
N SER A 20 40.75 -17.94 18.22
CA SER A 20 40.86 -18.98 19.25
C SER A 20 40.77 -18.43 20.68
N ASN A 21 41.03 -17.14 20.87
CA ASN A 21 40.93 -16.45 22.15
C ASN A 21 40.70 -14.94 21.94
N SER A 22 39.46 -14.49 22.11
CA SER A 22 39.04 -13.10 21.89
C SER A 22 39.60 -12.12 22.93
N GLU A 23 39.79 -12.56 24.18
CA GLU A 23 40.37 -11.75 25.26
C GLU A 23 41.84 -11.40 24.99
N ARG A 24 42.62 -12.35 24.46
CA ARG A 24 44.02 -12.11 24.04
C ARG A 24 44.13 -11.22 22.81
N LEU A 25 43.18 -11.34 21.88
CA LEU A 25 43.16 -10.52 20.67
C LEU A 25 42.87 -9.05 21.01
N THR A 26 41.91 -8.82 21.90
CA THR A 26 41.46 -7.48 22.28
C THR A 26 42.27 -6.87 23.43
N GLY A 27 42.98 -7.70 24.20
CA GLY A 27 43.72 -7.27 25.40
C GLY A 27 42.78 -6.86 26.54
N VAL A 28 41.54 -7.33 26.54
CA VAL A 28 40.50 -6.94 27.50
C VAL A 28 39.83 -8.19 28.08
N LEU A 29 39.66 -8.18 29.39
CA LEU A 29 38.92 -9.17 30.17
C LEU A 29 37.56 -8.59 30.53
N ILE A 30 36.47 -9.30 30.20
CA ILE A 30 35.09 -8.91 30.49
C ILE A 30 34.45 -10.02 31.30
N CYS A 31 33.84 -9.69 32.45
CA CYS A 31 33.22 -10.72 33.29
C CYS A 31 32.08 -11.43 32.53
N PRO A 32 32.08 -12.77 32.42
CA PRO A 32 31.10 -13.50 31.62
C PRO A 32 29.72 -13.63 32.28
N TYR A 33 29.57 -13.17 33.52
CA TYR A 33 28.32 -13.28 34.28
C TYR A 33 27.57 -11.97 34.38
N CYS A 34 28.26 -10.87 34.69
CA CYS A 34 27.62 -9.55 34.77
C CYS A 34 27.78 -8.71 33.50
N HIS A 35 28.77 -8.99 32.65
CA HIS A 35 29.15 -8.18 31.49
C HIS A 35 29.50 -6.69 31.77
N ASP A 36 29.41 -6.24 33.02
CA ASP A 36 29.66 -4.85 33.42
C ASP A 36 31.09 -4.60 33.92
N TYR A 37 31.77 -5.63 34.42
CA TYR A 37 33.13 -5.49 34.96
C TYR A 37 34.17 -5.83 33.90
N VAL A 38 34.92 -4.80 33.50
CA VAL A 38 35.93 -4.86 32.44
C VAL A 38 37.31 -4.48 32.99
N THR A 39 38.36 -5.20 32.60
CA THR A 39 39.74 -4.90 32.98
C THR A 39 40.66 -5.17 31.80
N ILE A 40 41.74 -4.40 31.66
CA ILE A 40 42.74 -4.63 30.62
C ILE A 40 43.57 -5.86 30.99
N LEU A 41 43.67 -6.83 30.08
CA LEU A 41 44.56 -7.98 30.20
C LEU A 41 46.00 -7.47 30.25
N SER A 42 46.62 -7.56 31.43
CA SER A 42 47.98 -7.07 31.63
C SER A 42 48.95 -8.23 31.79
N ASP A 43 49.98 -8.27 30.93
CA ASP A 43 51.10 -9.22 31.07
C ASP A 43 52.09 -8.79 32.17
N THR A 44 52.09 -7.51 32.55
CA THR A 44 53.00 -6.92 33.53
C THR A 44 52.39 -6.75 34.91
N ASN A 45 51.10 -6.42 35.00
CA ASN A 45 50.40 -6.20 36.26
C ASN A 45 49.48 -7.38 36.62
N LYS A 46 50.07 -8.43 37.18
CA LYS A 46 49.36 -9.65 37.58
C LYS A 46 48.22 -9.42 38.58
N ARG A 47 48.31 -8.39 39.43
CA ARG A 47 47.26 -8.06 40.41
C ARG A 47 45.94 -7.65 39.75
N ALA A 48 45.99 -6.97 38.59
CA ALA A 48 44.78 -6.57 37.88
C ALA A 48 43.98 -7.81 37.41
N ASN A 49 44.68 -8.81 36.88
CA ASN A 49 44.07 -10.08 36.46
C ASN A 49 43.55 -10.89 37.67
N GLU A 50 44.26 -10.86 38.80
CA GLU A 50 43.82 -11.49 40.05
C GLU A 50 42.53 -10.87 40.60
N TYR A 51 42.42 -9.53 40.57
CA TYR A 51 41.19 -8.84 40.97
C TYR A 51 40.03 -9.17 40.04
N PHE A 52 40.28 -9.24 38.73
CA PHE A 52 39.29 -9.67 37.76
C PHE A 52 38.79 -11.10 38.06
N ASN A 53 39.70 -12.06 38.27
CA ASN A 53 39.32 -13.44 38.61
C ASN A 53 38.55 -13.52 39.93
N THR A 54 38.95 -12.72 40.93
CA THR A 54 38.24 -12.62 42.21
C THR A 54 36.82 -12.08 42.03
N HIS A 55 36.63 -11.12 41.12
CA HIS A 55 35.31 -10.62 40.75
C HIS A 55 34.48 -11.72 40.08
N VAL A 56 35.03 -12.43 39.09
CA VAL A 56 34.33 -13.50 38.35
C VAL A 56 33.82 -14.59 39.30
N GLU A 57 34.64 -15.06 40.25
CA GLU A 57 34.22 -16.08 41.23
C GLU A 57 33.11 -15.58 42.16
N LYS A 58 33.10 -14.29 42.51
CA LYS A 58 32.01 -13.67 43.28
C LYS A 58 30.74 -13.47 42.46
N CYS A 59 30.88 -13.28 41.15
CA CYS A 59 29.78 -13.05 40.21
C CYS A 59 29.06 -14.35 39.79
N LYS A 60 29.77 -15.47 39.84
CA LYS A 60 29.27 -16.80 39.45
C LYS A 60 27.98 -17.25 40.18
N PRO A 61 27.79 -17.01 41.50
CA PRO A 61 26.57 -17.39 42.21
C PRO A 61 25.45 -16.33 42.18
N SER A 62 25.67 -15.12 41.65
CA SER A 62 24.64 -14.07 41.62
C SER A 62 23.67 -14.24 40.45
N ILE A 63 22.37 -14.31 40.74
CA ILE A 63 21.31 -14.20 39.72
C ILE A 63 21.26 -12.73 39.31
N HIS A 64 22.00 -12.37 38.26
CA HIS A 64 21.93 -11.03 37.70
C HIS A 64 20.53 -10.83 37.11
N LYS A 65 19.86 -9.77 37.58
CA LYS A 65 18.62 -9.26 36.98
C LYS A 65 18.95 -8.98 35.53
N THR A 66 18.24 -9.62 34.60
CA THR A 66 18.42 -9.49 33.15
C THR A 66 18.55 -8.03 32.79
N SER A 67 19.78 -7.58 32.59
CA SER A 67 20.08 -6.31 31.97
C SER A 67 19.49 -6.37 30.56
N ILE A 68 19.03 -5.21 30.07
CA ILE A 68 18.57 -5.06 28.69
C ILE A 68 19.75 -5.48 27.81
N LEU A 69 19.62 -6.63 27.17
CA LEU A 69 20.63 -7.14 26.26
C LEU A 69 20.58 -6.25 25.03
N LEU A 70 21.52 -5.31 24.92
CA LEU A 70 21.70 -4.57 23.69
C LEU A 70 22.21 -5.54 22.64
N HIS A 71 21.60 -5.54 21.46
CA HIS A 71 22.06 -6.37 20.35
C HIS A 71 23.52 -6.06 20.01
N ASP A 72 24.32 -7.11 19.75
CA ASP A 72 25.75 -7.01 19.41
C ASP A 72 26.01 -6.21 18.13
N VAL A 73 24.96 -5.99 17.33
CA VAL A 73 24.99 -5.19 16.11
C VAL A 73 24.15 -3.92 16.33
N PRO A 74 24.68 -2.72 16.03
CA PRO A 74 23.87 -1.51 16.04
C PRO A 74 22.70 -1.70 15.07
N MET A 75 21.48 -1.80 15.61
CA MET A 75 20.29 -1.78 14.78
C MET A 75 20.23 -0.45 14.04
N PRO A 76 19.93 -0.44 12.73
CA PRO A 76 19.69 0.81 12.02
C PRO A 76 18.55 1.56 12.74
N ILE A 77 18.88 2.71 13.32
CA ILE A 77 17.90 3.59 13.95
C ILE A 77 17.07 4.17 12.80
N CYS A 78 15.91 3.58 12.55
CA CYS A 78 14.88 4.15 11.70
C CYS A 78 13.77 4.67 12.62
N PRO A 79 13.72 5.97 12.93
CA PRO A 79 12.74 6.52 13.87
C PRO A 79 11.29 6.20 13.50
N ALA A 80 10.99 6.08 12.21
CA ALA A 80 9.66 5.69 11.71
C ALA A 80 9.28 4.24 12.07
N ILE A 81 10.27 3.35 12.20
CA ILE A 81 10.07 1.95 12.62
C ILE A 81 10.01 1.87 14.14
N LEU A 82 10.86 2.62 14.85
CA LEU A 82 10.94 2.62 16.31
C LEU A 82 9.74 3.30 17.00
N SER A 83 9.01 4.16 16.30
CA SER A 83 7.79 4.81 16.80
C SER A 83 6.49 4.06 16.48
N HIS A 84 6.59 2.92 15.79
CA HIS A 84 5.41 2.10 15.49
C HIS A 84 5.03 1.26 16.72
N PRO A 85 3.83 1.42 17.31
CA PRO A 85 3.46 0.78 18.59
C PRO A 85 3.65 -0.74 18.62
N THR A 86 3.32 -1.42 17.51
CA THR A 86 3.56 -2.87 17.37
C THR A 86 5.04 -3.21 17.47
N ILE A 87 5.91 -2.47 16.76
CA ILE A 87 7.34 -2.77 16.69
C ILE A 87 7.99 -2.44 18.03
N GLU A 88 7.64 -1.31 18.63
CA GLU A 88 8.07 -0.94 19.98
C GLU A 88 7.71 -2.03 21.01
N TYR A 89 6.45 -2.52 20.99
CA TYR A 89 6.01 -3.60 21.86
C TYR A 89 6.82 -4.89 21.62
N LEU A 90 6.92 -5.34 20.37
CA LEU A 90 7.61 -6.60 20.05
C LEU A 90 9.10 -6.53 20.38
N MET A 91 9.77 -5.39 20.13
CA MET A 91 11.16 -5.18 20.53
C MET A 91 11.31 -5.17 22.05
N GLY A 92 10.46 -4.44 22.76
CA GLY A 92 10.52 -4.30 24.22
C GLY A 92 10.36 -5.62 24.98
N TYR A 93 9.64 -6.58 24.40
CA TYR A 93 9.44 -7.92 24.97
C TYR A 93 10.31 -9.02 24.32
N GLY A 94 11.16 -8.69 23.36
CA GLY A 94 12.00 -9.67 22.67
C GLY A 94 11.22 -10.67 21.79
N LEU A 95 10.08 -10.24 21.25
CA LEU A 95 9.14 -11.05 20.44
C LEU A 95 9.20 -10.68 18.94
N MET A 96 10.34 -10.18 18.47
CA MET A 96 10.50 -9.75 17.08
C MET A 96 10.34 -10.87 16.05
N ASP A 97 10.52 -12.13 16.48
CA ASP A 97 10.21 -13.32 15.69
C ASP A 97 8.71 -13.45 15.33
N GLN A 98 7.84 -12.77 16.08
CA GLN A 98 6.39 -12.77 15.83
C GLN A 98 5.93 -11.66 14.89
N PHE A 99 6.82 -10.74 14.47
CA PHE A 99 6.44 -9.59 13.67
C PHE A 99 5.72 -10.00 12.37
N LYS A 100 4.55 -9.40 12.16
CA LYS A 100 3.75 -9.54 10.95
C LYS A 100 3.74 -8.21 10.19
N ALA A 101 4.20 -8.25 8.94
CA ALA A 101 4.00 -7.16 8.01
C ALA A 101 2.51 -7.03 7.65
N GLN A 102 2.06 -5.79 7.45
CA GLN A 102 0.69 -5.50 7.04
C GLN A 102 0.57 -5.66 5.52
N ARG A 103 0.12 -6.84 5.09
CA ARG A 103 0.11 -7.26 3.69
C ARG A 103 -1.23 -7.09 2.98
N GLY A 104 -2.30 -6.78 3.72
CA GLY A 104 -3.61 -6.52 3.16
C GLY A 104 -3.80 -5.06 2.77
N PHE A 105 -4.29 -4.83 1.56
CA PHE A 105 -4.53 -3.52 0.99
C PHE A 105 -5.63 -3.58 -0.06
N ILE A 106 -6.07 -2.42 -0.51
CA ILE A 106 -7.10 -2.28 -1.54
C ILE A 106 -6.51 -1.40 -2.63
N THR A 107 -6.65 -1.79 -3.89
CA THR A 107 -6.34 -0.92 -5.03
C THR A 107 -7.64 -0.40 -5.65
N TYR A 108 -7.60 0.79 -6.24
CA TYR A 108 -8.79 1.35 -6.89
C TYR A 108 -8.47 2.27 -8.05
N ASP A 109 -9.39 2.36 -8.99
CA ASP A 109 -9.30 3.24 -10.14
C ASP A 109 -10.67 3.79 -10.56
N PHE A 110 -10.71 5.06 -10.97
CA PHE A 110 -11.91 5.75 -11.43
C PHE A 110 -11.92 5.85 -12.96
N GLU A 111 -13.11 5.81 -13.56
CA GLU A 111 -13.32 6.31 -14.92
C GLU A 111 -14.18 7.57 -14.89
N THR A 112 -13.93 8.50 -15.80
CA THR A 112 -14.69 9.75 -15.87
C THR A 112 -15.24 10.01 -17.28
N LEU A 113 -16.41 10.64 -17.32
CA LEU A 113 -16.94 11.29 -18.51
C LEU A 113 -16.35 12.69 -18.61
N SER A 114 -16.05 13.13 -19.83
CA SER A 114 -15.54 14.47 -20.11
C SER A 114 -16.53 15.25 -20.97
N ASP A 115 -17.13 16.29 -20.37
CA ASP A 115 -17.96 17.24 -21.09
C ASP A 115 -17.12 18.43 -21.52
N GLN A 116 -17.03 18.68 -22.82
CA GLN A 116 -16.39 19.89 -23.34
C GLN A 116 -17.29 21.10 -23.07
N VAL A 117 -16.77 22.09 -22.34
CA VAL A 117 -17.52 23.30 -21.96
C VAL A 117 -16.94 24.54 -22.64
N MET A 118 -15.61 24.66 -22.73
CA MET A 118 -14.91 25.81 -23.32
C MET A 118 -15.39 27.17 -22.78
N GLU A 119 -15.54 27.27 -21.46
CA GLU A 119 -16.08 28.44 -20.77
C GLU A 119 -14.95 29.31 -20.20
N ALA A 120 -14.93 30.60 -20.54
CA ALA A 120 -14.01 31.54 -19.91
C ALA A 120 -14.49 31.82 -18.48
N ILE A 121 -13.76 31.32 -17.47
CA ILE A 121 -14.02 31.62 -16.06
C ILE A 121 -13.52 33.03 -15.73
N THR A 122 -12.37 33.41 -16.30
CA THR A 122 -11.79 34.75 -16.20
C THR A 122 -11.17 35.13 -17.55
N ASP A 123 -10.73 36.38 -17.69
CA ASP A 123 -9.99 36.85 -18.88
C ASP A 123 -8.70 36.05 -19.15
N GLN A 124 -8.20 35.28 -18.17
CA GLN A 124 -6.97 34.50 -18.25
C GLN A 124 -7.17 32.99 -18.04
N THR A 125 -8.40 32.52 -17.79
CA THR A 125 -8.66 31.11 -17.45
C THR A 125 -9.88 30.60 -18.21
N THR A 126 -9.66 29.55 -19.00
CA THR A 126 -10.72 28.85 -19.73
C THR A 126 -10.87 27.44 -19.19
N LEU A 127 -12.08 27.11 -18.76
CA LEU A 127 -12.50 25.75 -18.43
C LEU A 127 -12.69 24.97 -19.74
N LEU A 128 -11.77 24.06 -20.03
CA LEU A 128 -11.83 23.26 -21.26
C LEU A 128 -12.90 22.17 -21.15
N SER A 129 -12.89 21.41 -20.06
CA SER A 129 -13.84 20.34 -19.83
C SER A 129 -14.24 20.22 -18.35
N LYS A 130 -15.42 19.68 -18.14
CA LYS A 130 -15.94 19.29 -16.84
C LYS A 130 -15.97 17.76 -16.77
N LEU A 131 -15.36 17.21 -15.73
CA LEU A 131 -15.32 15.78 -15.52
C LEU A 131 -16.43 15.36 -14.56
N SER A 132 -17.07 14.22 -14.86
CA SER A 132 -18.02 13.57 -13.97
C SER A 132 -17.70 12.08 -13.87
N ARG A 133 -17.96 11.47 -12.73
CA ARG A 133 -17.64 10.06 -12.48
C ARG A 133 -18.50 9.15 -13.35
N LEU A 134 -17.87 8.19 -14.03
CA LEU A 134 -18.54 7.13 -14.77
C LEU A 134 -18.58 5.83 -13.98
N SER A 135 -17.44 5.46 -13.39
CA SER A 135 -17.28 4.21 -12.66
C SER A 135 -16.13 4.27 -11.65
N ILE A 136 -16.16 3.34 -10.71
CA ILE A 136 -15.03 2.99 -9.85
C ILE A 136 -14.87 1.48 -9.85
N ALA A 137 -13.64 1.00 -9.94
CA ALA A 137 -13.30 -0.38 -9.67
C ALA A 137 -12.31 -0.46 -8.52
N SER A 138 -12.39 -1.53 -7.74
CA SER A 138 -11.42 -1.85 -6.70
C SER A 138 -11.09 -3.32 -6.67
N THR A 139 -9.89 -3.59 -6.19
CA THR A 139 -9.38 -4.94 -5.95
C THR A 139 -8.90 -5.03 -4.51
N GLU A 140 -9.61 -5.79 -3.69
CA GLU A 140 -9.30 -5.98 -2.27
C GLU A 140 -8.44 -7.22 -2.08
N VAL A 141 -7.29 -7.06 -1.43
CA VAL A 141 -6.28 -8.11 -1.26
C VAL A 141 -6.27 -8.59 0.19
N TYR A 142 -6.73 -9.82 0.40
CA TYR A 142 -6.85 -10.47 1.69
C TYR A 142 -5.67 -11.41 1.91
N PRO A 143 -4.78 -11.16 2.89
CA PRO A 143 -3.63 -12.01 3.14
C PRO A 143 -4.03 -13.31 3.85
N ASN A 144 -3.48 -14.43 3.37
CA ASN A 144 -3.60 -15.74 4.00
C ASN A 144 -2.33 -16.12 4.79
N GLN A 145 -2.46 -17.13 5.66
CA GLN A 145 -1.36 -17.60 6.52
C GLN A 145 -0.18 -18.18 5.74
N ASP A 146 -0.44 -18.81 4.60
CA ASP A 146 0.55 -19.42 3.71
C ASP A 146 1.24 -18.41 2.78
N LYS A 147 1.05 -17.11 3.03
CA LYS A 147 1.50 -16.00 2.19
C LYS A 147 0.81 -15.88 0.84
N SER A 148 -0.21 -16.69 0.54
CA SER A 148 -1.11 -16.45 -0.57
C SER A 148 -2.05 -15.29 -0.28
N TYR A 149 -2.82 -14.88 -1.29
CA TYR A 149 -3.83 -13.84 -1.15
C TYR A 149 -5.13 -14.31 -1.77
N GLU A 150 -6.24 -13.97 -1.14
CA GLU A 150 -7.55 -13.97 -1.77
C GLU A 150 -7.82 -12.57 -2.31
N ILE A 151 -8.40 -12.50 -3.52
CA ILE A 151 -8.70 -11.25 -4.18
C ILE A 151 -10.21 -11.16 -4.38
N VAL A 152 -10.80 -10.07 -3.89
CA VAL A 152 -12.17 -9.67 -4.23
C VAL A 152 -12.07 -8.48 -5.18
N LYS A 153 -12.97 -8.43 -6.16
CA LYS A 153 -13.01 -7.39 -7.19
C LYS A 153 -14.39 -6.76 -7.18
N ARG A 154 -14.47 -5.44 -7.19
CA ARG A 154 -15.73 -4.69 -7.25
C ARG A 154 -15.68 -3.67 -8.38
N CYS A 155 -16.81 -3.45 -9.01
CA CYS A 155 -16.97 -2.38 -9.98
C CYS A 155 -18.37 -1.79 -9.87
N TYR A 156 -18.43 -0.48 -9.68
CA TYR A 156 -19.66 0.31 -9.72
C TYR A 156 -19.59 1.30 -10.86
N THR A 157 -20.73 1.55 -11.47
CA THR A 157 -20.94 2.44 -12.61
C THR A 157 -22.19 3.28 -12.38
N LEU A 158 -22.40 4.31 -13.17
CA LEU A 158 -23.65 5.08 -13.17
C LEU A 158 -24.90 4.22 -13.43
N PHE A 159 -24.78 3.06 -14.10
CA PHE A 159 -25.91 2.14 -14.26
C PHE A 159 -26.36 1.52 -12.94
N ASP A 160 -25.44 1.34 -11.99
CA ASP A 160 -25.77 0.69 -10.71
C ASP A 160 -26.63 1.61 -9.84
N GLU A 161 -26.50 2.94 -9.96
CA GLU A 161 -27.41 3.91 -9.32
C GLU A 161 -28.85 3.85 -9.87
N LEU A 162 -29.01 3.35 -11.11
CA LEU A 162 -30.31 3.17 -11.75
C LEU A 162 -30.97 1.82 -11.42
N SER A 163 -30.27 0.94 -10.69
CA SER A 163 -30.77 -0.40 -10.37
C SER A 163 -31.90 -0.35 -9.32
N ASN A 164 -32.86 -1.26 -9.44
CA ASN A 164 -34.02 -1.30 -8.53
C ASN A 164 -33.64 -1.57 -7.07
N ASN A 165 -32.53 -2.28 -6.83
CA ASN A 165 -32.04 -2.62 -5.49
C ASN A 165 -31.06 -1.57 -4.94
N TYR A 166 -30.80 -0.47 -5.65
CA TYR A 166 -29.81 0.52 -5.22
C TYR A 166 -30.18 1.15 -3.87
N LYS A 167 -31.46 1.48 -3.67
CA LYS A 167 -31.94 2.04 -2.39
C LYS A 167 -31.78 1.07 -1.23
N GLU A 168 -32.11 -0.21 -1.43
CA GLU A 168 -31.92 -1.26 -0.42
C GLU A 168 -30.44 -1.40 -0.04
N GLN A 169 -29.54 -1.25 -1.01
CA GLN A 169 -28.10 -1.25 -0.75
C GLN A 169 -27.67 -0.03 0.08
N LEU A 170 -28.17 1.17 -0.21
CA LEU A 170 -27.87 2.36 0.61
C LEU A 170 -28.38 2.20 2.05
N GLU A 171 -29.62 1.73 2.21
CA GLU A 171 -30.24 1.47 3.52
C GLU A 171 -29.43 0.45 4.34
N LYS A 172 -28.92 -0.61 3.71
CA LYS A 172 -28.06 -1.62 4.36
C LYS A 172 -26.84 -0.98 5.05
N TYR A 173 -26.26 0.06 4.46
CA TYR A 173 -25.08 0.75 4.99
C TYR A 173 -25.40 2.06 5.70
N GLU A 174 -26.68 2.31 6.04
CA GLU A 174 -27.13 3.52 6.73
C GLU A 174 -26.78 4.81 5.94
N LEU A 175 -26.69 4.73 4.61
CA LEU A 175 -26.34 5.86 3.74
C LEU A 175 -27.57 6.70 3.38
N PRO A 176 -27.44 8.03 3.23
CA PRO A 176 -28.50 8.90 2.72
C PRO A 176 -29.02 8.46 1.34
N ASN A 177 -30.31 8.66 1.08
CA ASN A 177 -30.92 8.33 -0.22
C ASN A 177 -30.34 9.10 -1.43
N SER A 178 -29.62 10.19 -1.18
CA SER A 178 -28.92 10.99 -2.19
C SER A 178 -27.48 10.56 -2.43
N SER A 179 -27.01 9.51 -1.74
CA SER A 179 -25.65 9.01 -1.87
C SER A 179 -25.40 8.40 -3.26
N SER A 180 -24.23 8.72 -3.81
CA SER A 180 -23.74 8.18 -5.07
C SER A 180 -23.14 6.79 -4.92
N PHE A 181 -22.87 6.09 -6.02
CA PHE A 181 -22.23 4.77 -6.00
C PHE A 181 -20.87 4.80 -5.30
N VAL A 182 -20.21 5.98 -5.26
CA VAL A 182 -18.94 6.17 -4.54
C VAL A 182 -19.12 6.06 -3.03
N HIS A 183 -20.22 6.57 -2.49
CA HIS A 183 -20.53 6.41 -1.05
C HIS A 183 -20.76 4.94 -0.71
N LEU A 184 -21.52 4.24 -1.56
CA LEU A 184 -21.78 2.81 -1.40
C LEU A 184 -20.49 2.00 -1.48
N TRP A 185 -19.65 2.31 -2.48
CA TRP A 185 -18.33 1.72 -2.60
C TRP A 185 -17.50 1.96 -1.35
N LEU A 186 -17.42 3.20 -0.85
CA LEU A 186 -16.63 3.54 0.33
C LEU A 186 -17.10 2.81 1.60
N ALA A 187 -18.42 2.67 1.79
CA ALA A 187 -18.98 1.89 2.90
C ALA A 187 -18.58 0.40 2.82
N GLN A 188 -18.59 -0.19 1.62
CA GLN A 188 -18.15 -1.57 1.40
C GLN A 188 -16.63 -1.73 1.54
N THR A 189 -15.86 -0.71 1.16
CA THR A 189 -14.41 -0.67 1.35
C THR A 189 -14.06 -0.71 2.85
N PHE A 190 -14.85 -0.05 3.71
CA PHE A 190 -14.70 -0.20 5.17
C PHE A 190 -15.02 -1.62 5.67
N GLU A 191 -16.06 -2.27 5.14
CA GLU A 191 -16.37 -3.67 5.47
C GLU A 191 -15.22 -4.61 5.07
N SER A 192 -14.67 -4.44 3.86
CA SER A 192 -13.48 -5.16 3.43
C SER A 192 -12.28 -4.89 4.30
N ALA A 193 -12.05 -3.63 4.72
CA ALA A 193 -10.94 -3.29 5.59
C ALA A 193 -11.05 -3.96 6.97
N GLU A 194 -12.25 -4.09 7.52
CA GLU A 194 -12.49 -4.87 8.74
C GLU A 194 -12.10 -6.34 8.57
N GLN A 195 -12.54 -6.96 7.48
CA GLN A 195 -12.19 -8.35 7.18
C GLN A 195 -10.67 -8.52 6.97
N ILE A 196 -10.03 -7.64 6.21
CA ILE A 196 -8.58 -7.62 6.01
C ILE A 196 -7.84 -7.47 7.36
N TYR A 197 -8.31 -6.57 8.23
CA TYR A 197 -7.77 -6.42 9.58
C TYR A 197 -7.89 -7.70 10.40
N GLN A 198 -9.04 -8.41 10.34
CA GLN A 198 -9.21 -9.68 11.03
C GLN A 198 -8.21 -10.75 10.54
N CYS A 199 -7.85 -10.76 9.26
CA CYS A 199 -6.85 -11.70 8.72
C CYS A 199 -5.44 -11.40 9.24
N MET A 200 -5.12 -10.13 9.53
CA MET A 200 -3.76 -9.69 9.87
C MET A 200 -3.48 -9.58 11.37
N LYS A 201 -4.52 -9.33 12.19
CA LYS A 201 -4.34 -9.05 13.62
C LYS A 201 -3.57 -10.16 14.36
N TYR A 202 -2.92 -9.77 15.45
CA TYR A 202 -2.26 -10.73 16.34
C TYR A 202 -3.29 -11.51 17.15
N SER A 203 -2.96 -12.76 17.48
CA SER A 203 -3.79 -13.58 18.37
C SER A 203 -3.74 -13.07 19.82
N ASP A 204 -2.61 -12.46 20.22
CA ASP A 204 -2.48 -11.76 21.50
C ASP A 204 -2.97 -10.32 21.34
N GLU A 205 -4.10 -10.01 21.99
CA GLU A 205 -4.72 -8.68 21.99
C GLU A 205 -3.86 -7.60 22.67
N LYS A 206 -2.83 -7.99 23.43
CA LYS A 206 -1.89 -7.03 24.04
C LYS A 206 -0.92 -6.44 23.03
N ILE A 207 -0.67 -7.12 21.91
CA ILE A 207 0.18 -6.61 20.85
C ILE A 207 -0.62 -5.51 20.13
N PRO A 208 -0.19 -4.23 20.20
CA PRO A 208 -0.88 -3.15 19.51
C PRO A 208 -0.88 -3.44 18.01
N PHE A 209 -2.03 -3.33 17.36
CA PHE A 209 -2.14 -3.47 15.91
C PHE A 209 -3.19 -2.49 15.39
N ASP A 210 -2.73 -1.50 14.64
CA ASP A 210 -3.55 -0.39 14.20
C ASP A 210 -4.65 -0.86 13.25
N ARG A 211 -5.87 -0.37 13.48
CA ARG A 211 -7.04 -0.61 12.63
C ARG A 211 -6.99 0.30 11.41
N TYR A 212 -6.04 0.05 10.51
CA TYR A 212 -6.00 0.74 9.24
C TYR A 212 -5.73 -0.20 8.08
N VAL A 213 -6.20 0.18 6.88
CA VAL A 213 -5.90 -0.51 5.62
C VAL A 213 -5.55 0.54 4.57
N LYS A 214 -4.52 0.27 3.78
CA LYS A 214 -4.07 1.16 2.70
C LYS A 214 -4.98 0.99 1.48
N VAL A 215 -5.41 2.11 0.93
CA VAL A 215 -6.21 2.20 -0.29
C VAL A 215 -5.39 2.93 -1.35
N LEU A 216 -4.89 2.18 -2.33
CA LEU A 216 -3.86 2.58 -3.26
C LEU A 216 -4.49 2.89 -4.62
N GLY A 217 -4.31 4.12 -5.09
CA GLY A 217 -4.71 4.52 -6.45
C GLY A 217 -3.53 5.11 -7.19
N TRP A 218 -3.46 4.87 -8.51
CA TRP A 218 -2.39 5.42 -9.35
C TRP A 218 -2.66 6.87 -9.76
N ASN A 219 -1.70 7.78 -9.55
CA ASN A 219 -1.87 9.23 -9.79
C ASN A 219 -3.13 9.78 -9.09
N SER A 220 -3.42 9.24 -7.91
CA SER A 220 -4.68 9.49 -7.20
C SER A 220 -4.65 10.80 -6.40
N SER A 221 -3.47 11.31 -6.05
CA SER A 221 -3.29 12.50 -5.21
C SER A 221 -3.95 13.76 -5.80
N LYS A 222 -3.96 13.86 -7.13
CA LYS A 222 -4.47 15.02 -7.86
C LYS A 222 -5.85 14.79 -8.47
N PHE A 223 -6.13 13.55 -8.88
CA PHE A 223 -7.30 13.22 -9.68
C PHE A 223 -8.36 12.46 -8.89
N ASN A 224 -8.04 11.24 -8.45
CA ASN A 224 -9.02 10.36 -7.81
C ASN A 224 -9.54 10.90 -6.47
N ILE A 225 -8.69 11.57 -5.68
CA ILE A 225 -9.11 12.19 -4.42
C ILE A 225 -10.18 13.26 -4.65
N ALA A 226 -10.06 14.06 -5.72
CA ALA A 226 -11.06 15.07 -6.05
C ALA A 226 -12.43 14.45 -6.37
N LEU A 227 -12.45 13.25 -6.95
CA LEU A 227 -13.66 12.48 -7.25
C LEU A 227 -14.27 11.81 -6.01
N LEU A 228 -13.51 11.70 -4.92
CA LEU A 228 -13.96 11.17 -3.63
C LEU A 228 -14.54 12.25 -2.72
N TRP A 229 -14.32 13.54 -2.99
CA TRP A 229 -14.56 14.59 -1.99
C TRP A 229 -15.97 14.65 -1.42
N ASP A 230 -16.99 14.55 -2.27
CA ASP A 230 -18.39 14.51 -1.83
C ASP A 230 -18.69 13.26 -0.99
N ALA A 231 -18.12 12.11 -1.34
CA ALA A 231 -18.28 10.88 -0.57
C ALA A 231 -17.53 10.93 0.76
N LEU A 232 -16.40 11.63 0.83
CA LEU A 232 -15.65 11.82 2.07
C LEU A 232 -16.38 12.74 3.06
N ASP A 233 -17.24 13.64 2.57
CA ASP A 233 -18.15 14.45 3.38
C ASP A 233 -19.43 13.67 3.73
N CYS A 234 -19.30 12.68 4.62
CA CYS A 234 -20.41 11.85 5.08
C CYS A 234 -20.43 11.75 6.61
N GLU A 235 -21.63 11.68 7.20
CA GLU A 235 -21.78 11.57 8.64
C GLU A 235 -21.24 10.27 9.23
N LEU A 236 -21.02 9.22 8.42
CA LEU A 236 -20.56 7.91 8.88
C LEU A 236 -19.04 7.85 9.15
N TRP A 237 -18.26 8.78 8.58
CA TRP A 237 -16.81 8.83 8.75
C TRP A 237 -16.30 10.25 9.01
N THR A 238 -15.03 10.34 9.38
CA THR A 238 -14.31 11.61 9.53
C THR A 238 -13.03 11.54 8.75
N MET A 239 -12.75 12.59 7.99
CA MET A 239 -11.46 12.77 7.33
C MET A 239 -10.46 13.40 8.30
N ASP A 240 -9.30 12.77 8.45
CA ASP A 240 -8.16 13.35 9.15
C ASP A 240 -7.46 14.40 8.27
N VAL A 241 -6.61 15.24 8.86
CA VAL A 241 -5.85 16.24 8.11
C VAL A 241 -5.02 15.55 7.02
N PRO A 242 -5.20 15.90 5.73
CA PRO A 242 -4.40 15.35 4.65
C PRO A 242 -2.91 15.58 4.89
N ILE A 243 -2.10 14.55 4.65
CA ILE A 243 -0.64 14.64 4.76
C ILE A 243 -0.10 15.06 3.39
N GLY A 244 0.61 16.18 3.33
CA GLY A 244 1.18 16.72 2.10
C GLY A 244 0.99 18.22 1.98
N ASP A 245 1.11 18.75 0.77
CA ASP A 245 0.72 20.11 0.43
C ASP A 245 -0.53 20.10 -0.47
N LEU A 246 -1.16 21.27 -0.68
CA LEU A 246 -2.39 21.39 -1.48
C LEU A 246 -2.27 20.84 -2.90
N ASN A 247 -1.06 20.81 -3.47
CA ASN A 247 -0.80 20.38 -4.84
C ASN A 247 -0.28 18.93 -4.92
N ASN A 248 0.22 18.38 -3.81
CA ASN A 248 0.83 17.06 -3.70
C ASN A 248 0.37 16.40 -2.37
N THR A 249 -0.91 16.05 -2.30
CA THR A 249 -1.44 15.28 -1.17
C THR A 249 -0.82 13.87 -1.21
N LYS A 250 -0.04 13.52 -0.19
CA LYS A 250 0.64 12.22 -0.09
C LYS A 250 -0.29 11.13 0.40
N SER A 251 -1.14 11.46 1.37
CA SER A 251 -2.15 10.54 1.87
C SER A 251 -3.31 11.24 2.56
N ILE A 252 -4.49 10.62 2.52
CA ILE A 252 -5.67 11.02 3.31
C ILE A 252 -6.09 9.84 4.14
N THR A 253 -6.33 10.07 5.43
CA THR A 253 -6.87 9.04 6.32
C THR A 253 -8.33 9.35 6.60
N VAL A 254 -9.18 8.34 6.46
CA VAL A 254 -10.62 8.43 6.68
C VAL A 254 -11.00 7.40 7.71
N THR A 255 -11.56 7.84 8.83
CA THR A 255 -11.90 6.99 9.97
C THR A 255 -13.41 6.77 10.03
N HIS A 256 -13.86 5.52 9.97
CA HIS A 256 -15.26 5.17 10.19
C HIS A 256 -15.62 5.38 11.67
N LYS A 257 -16.67 6.18 11.94
CA LYS A 257 -16.97 6.64 13.31
C LYS A 257 -17.37 5.50 14.25
N LYS A 258 -18.11 4.51 13.74
CA LYS A 258 -18.68 3.41 14.54
C LYS A 258 -17.66 2.31 14.84
N SER A 259 -16.86 1.92 13.85
CA SER A 259 -15.93 0.79 13.98
C SER A 259 -14.48 1.20 14.28
N HIS A 260 -14.18 2.50 14.14
CA HIS A 260 -12.84 3.09 14.25
C HIS A 260 -11.83 2.53 13.25
N MET A 261 -12.29 1.83 12.20
CA MET A 261 -11.45 1.41 11.08
C MET A 261 -11.02 2.62 10.27
N LYS A 262 -9.76 2.62 9.83
CA LYS A 262 -9.17 3.68 9.04
C LYS A 262 -8.84 3.21 7.64
N LEU A 263 -9.25 3.95 6.64
CA LEU A 263 -8.79 3.80 5.27
C LEU A 263 -7.75 4.89 5.01
N GLN A 264 -6.54 4.48 4.65
CA GLN A 264 -5.48 5.40 4.28
C GLN A 264 -5.33 5.41 2.76
N PHE A 265 -5.90 6.43 2.12
CA PHE A 265 -5.74 6.68 0.70
C PHE A 265 -4.32 7.18 0.43
N ILE A 266 -3.59 6.48 -0.42
CA ILE A 266 -2.20 6.82 -0.79
C ILE A 266 -2.08 6.81 -2.31
N ASP A 267 -1.39 7.82 -2.83
CA ASP A 267 -0.99 7.80 -4.22
C ASP A 267 0.20 6.87 -4.45
N ALA A 268 -0.08 5.81 -5.19
CA ALA A 268 0.88 4.80 -5.57
C ALA A 268 2.09 5.35 -6.33
N GLU A 269 1.90 6.39 -7.14
CA GLU A 269 2.98 6.98 -7.93
C GLU A 269 4.11 7.51 -7.02
N ASN A 270 3.76 7.97 -5.81
CA ASN A 270 4.73 8.42 -4.81
C ASN A 270 5.62 7.28 -4.29
N LEU A 271 5.21 6.02 -4.43
CA LEU A 271 5.98 4.86 -3.96
C LEU A 271 7.01 4.39 -4.99
N PHE A 272 6.73 4.59 -6.28
CA PHE A 272 7.55 4.08 -7.39
C PHE A 272 8.44 5.13 -8.06
N GLY A 273 8.32 6.40 -7.67
CA GLY A 273 8.84 7.52 -8.45
C GLY A 273 7.98 7.72 -9.70
N SER A 274 7.91 8.95 -10.25
CA SER A 274 6.98 9.35 -11.32
C SER A 274 7.11 8.54 -12.61
N ILE A 275 6.58 7.32 -12.61
CA ILE A 275 6.49 6.38 -13.72
C ILE A 275 5.01 6.14 -14.06
N THR A 276 4.75 5.74 -15.30
CA THR A 276 3.38 5.37 -15.69
C THR A 276 3.01 4.01 -15.12
N LEU A 277 1.71 3.76 -14.89
CA LEU A 277 1.24 2.44 -14.47
C LEU A 277 1.69 1.34 -15.45
N LYS A 278 1.65 1.62 -16.76
CA LYS A 278 2.11 0.67 -17.80
C LYS A 278 3.59 0.32 -17.64
N ALA A 279 4.44 1.30 -17.33
CA ALA A 279 5.86 1.04 -17.05
C ALA A 279 6.04 0.26 -15.73
N CYS A 280 5.31 0.63 -14.68
CA CYS A 280 5.34 -0.09 -13.40
C CYS A 280 4.94 -1.56 -13.54
N VAL A 281 3.85 -1.86 -14.26
CA VAL A 281 3.41 -3.24 -14.52
C VAL A 281 4.44 -3.99 -15.36
N LYS A 282 5.09 -3.32 -16.32
CA LYS A 282 6.16 -3.95 -17.10
C LYS A 282 7.40 -4.30 -16.25
N ASP A 283 7.79 -3.41 -15.34
CA ASP A 283 9.02 -3.56 -14.55
C ASP A 283 8.81 -4.44 -13.31
N TYR A 284 7.60 -4.41 -12.73
CA TYR A 284 7.28 -5.05 -11.45
C TYR A 284 6.10 -6.03 -11.50
N GLY A 285 5.32 -6.08 -12.56
CA GLY A 285 4.25 -7.07 -12.78
C GLY A 285 4.76 -8.39 -13.36
N ASP A 286 3.85 -9.19 -13.92
CA ASP A 286 4.17 -10.40 -14.69
C ASP A 286 4.09 -10.13 -16.19
N ASN A 287 4.88 -10.86 -16.99
CA ASN A 287 4.95 -10.67 -18.45
C ASN A 287 3.62 -10.91 -19.20
N SER A 288 2.61 -11.50 -18.54
CA SER A 288 1.28 -11.74 -19.10
C SER A 288 0.26 -10.63 -18.78
N GLU A 289 0.63 -9.64 -17.95
CA GLU A 289 -0.26 -8.55 -17.58
C GLU A 289 -0.06 -7.38 -18.55
N HIS A 290 -1.16 -6.97 -19.16
CA HIS A 290 -1.18 -5.85 -20.09
C HIS A 290 -2.22 -4.84 -19.62
N LYS A 291 -1.82 -3.57 -19.64
CA LYS A 291 -2.75 -2.47 -19.42
C LYS A 291 -3.54 -2.28 -20.71
N ASP A 292 -4.83 -2.58 -20.66
CA ASP A 292 -5.75 -2.40 -21.77
C ASP A 292 -6.03 -0.90 -22.00
N VAL A 293 -6.67 -0.58 -23.12
CA VAL A 293 -7.06 0.80 -23.43
C VAL A 293 -8.55 0.84 -23.73
N PHE A 294 -9.30 1.59 -22.92
CA PHE A 294 -10.72 1.84 -23.17
C PHE A 294 -10.96 3.25 -23.68
N LEU A 295 -11.88 3.38 -24.63
CA LEU A 295 -12.23 4.63 -25.30
C LEU A 295 -13.30 5.39 -24.55
N TYR A 296 -12.89 6.29 -23.67
CA TYR A 296 -13.79 7.19 -22.97
C TYR A 296 -14.06 8.49 -23.75
N GLU A 297 -13.25 8.86 -24.75
CA GLU A 297 -13.38 10.14 -25.46
C GLU A 297 -14.71 10.30 -26.23
N VAL A 298 -15.32 9.19 -26.64
CA VAL A 298 -16.61 9.18 -27.36
C VAL A 298 -17.79 9.31 -26.38
N ILE A 299 -17.54 9.13 -25.08
CA ILE A 299 -18.55 9.04 -24.02
C ILE A 299 -18.55 10.33 -23.18
N ASN A 300 -19.72 10.94 -23.03
CA ASN A 300 -19.94 12.15 -22.24
C ASN A 300 -21.22 12.05 -21.41
N SER A 301 -21.52 13.07 -20.60
CA SER A 301 -22.67 13.05 -19.68
C SER A 301 -24.03 12.91 -20.37
N LYS A 302 -24.12 13.20 -21.68
CA LYS A 302 -25.37 13.17 -22.44
C LYS A 302 -25.61 11.82 -23.13
N ASN A 303 -24.56 11.12 -23.55
CA ASN A 303 -24.67 9.94 -24.41
C ASN A 303 -24.24 8.63 -23.74
N TRP A 304 -23.67 8.66 -22.53
CA TRP A 304 -23.08 7.47 -21.90
C TRP A 304 -24.02 6.27 -21.83
N LYS A 305 -25.29 6.51 -21.53
CA LYS A 305 -26.29 5.46 -21.40
C LYS A 305 -26.55 4.76 -22.74
N GLU A 306 -26.68 5.53 -23.82
CA GLU A 306 -26.96 5.00 -25.15
C GLU A 306 -25.74 4.30 -25.75
N ILE A 307 -24.54 4.83 -25.50
CA ILE A 307 -23.30 4.24 -26.01
C ILE A 307 -22.99 2.93 -25.29
N LEU A 308 -23.06 2.90 -23.95
CA LEU A 308 -22.59 1.74 -23.19
C LEU A 308 -23.51 0.51 -23.31
N VAL A 309 -24.76 0.67 -23.74
CA VAL A 309 -25.67 -0.46 -24.00
C VAL A 309 -25.52 -1.08 -25.39
N LYS A 310 -24.71 -0.47 -26.27
CA LYS A 310 -24.46 -1.01 -27.62
C LYS A 310 -23.76 -2.36 -27.57
N THR A 311 -24.15 -3.24 -28.49
CA THR A 311 -23.59 -4.58 -28.66
C THR A 311 -22.49 -4.62 -29.72
N GLU A 312 -22.35 -3.58 -30.54
CA GLU A 312 -21.24 -3.43 -31.47
C GLU A 312 -19.99 -2.85 -30.80
N PRO A 313 -18.77 -3.24 -31.23
CA PRO A 313 -17.53 -2.59 -30.79
C PRO A 313 -17.47 -1.12 -31.25
N PHE A 314 -16.55 -0.34 -30.71
CA PHE A 314 -16.28 1.01 -31.21
C PHE A 314 -15.74 0.94 -32.64
N GLU A 315 -16.15 1.87 -33.51
CA GLU A 315 -15.63 1.91 -34.88
C GLU A 315 -14.26 2.60 -34.90
N TYR A 316 -13.35 2.16 -35.77
CA TYR A 316 -12.01 2.77 -35.90
C TYR A 316 -12.06 4.28 -36.21
N GLU A 317 -13.09 4.76 -36.91
CA GLU A 317 -13.23 6.19 -37.21
C GLU A 317 -13.69 7.02 -36.01
N GLU A 318 -14.39 6.42 -35.06
CA GLU A 318 -14.76 7.05 -33.77
C GLU A 318 -13.54 7.32 -32.89
N LEU A 319 -12.38 6.71 -33.21
CA LEU A 319 -11.12 6.81 -32.46
C LEU A 319 -10.28 8.05 -32.78
N LYS A 320 -10.66 8.86 -33.77
CA LYS A 320 -9.88 10.07 -34.10
C LYS A 320 -9.95 11.04 -32.91
N PRO A 321 -8.83 11.34 -32.23
CA PRO A 321 -8.88 12.16 -31.03
C PRO A 321 -9.33 13.57 -31.43
N TYR A 322 -10.51 13.97 -30.96
CA TYR A 322 -11.07 15.29 -31.24
C TYR A 322 -10.32 16.40 -30.49
N LEU A 323 -9.47 16.08 -29.49
CA LEU A 323 -8.89 17.09 -28.61
C LEU A 323 -7.39 17.00 -28.22
N LYS A 324 -6.59 16.03 -28.69
CA LYS A 324 -5.14 16.08 -28.45
C LYS A 324 -4.33 15.60 -29.63
N GLY A 325 -3.50 16.49 -30.19
CA GLY A 325 -2.38 16.09 -31.03
C GLY A 325 -1.39 15.29 -30.20
N GLY A 326 -1.44 13.96 -30.27
CA GLY A 326 -0.32 13.11 -29.84
C GLY A 326 -0.63 11.74 -29.25
N TYR A 327 -1.85 11.44 -28.78
CA TYR A 327 -2.18 10.11 -28.22
C TYR A 327 -3.37 9.50 -28.95
N SER A 328 -3.14 9.08 -30.19
CA SER A 328 -4.05 8.18 -30.88
C SER A 328 -3.81 6.75 -30.39
N ILE A 329 -4.88 6.02 -30.05
CA ILE A 329 -4.85 4.56 -29.97
C ILE A 329 -4.13 4.03 -31.21
N THR A 330 -3.13 3.16 -31.03
CA THR A 330 -2.45 2.56 -32.18
C THR A 330 -3.38 1.57 -32.87
N LYS A 331 -3.10 1.27 -34.15
CA LYS A 331 -3.89 0.26 -34.86
C LYS A 331 -3.87 -1.09 -34.14
N ASP A 332 -2.72 -1.43 -33.55
CA ASP A 332 -2.54 -2.64 -32.75
C ASP A 332 -3.40 -2.63 -31.47
N ASP A 333 -3.45 -1.50 -30.76
CA ASP A 333 -4.30 -1.34 -29.56
C ASP A 333 -5.80 -1.50 -29.92
N TYR A 334 -6.24 -0.97 -31.06
CA TYR A 334 -7.62 -1.15 -31.54
C TYR A 334 -7.92 -2.59 -31.93
N ASP A 335 -7.02 -3.23 -32.68
CA ASP A 335 -7.23 -4.60 -33.14
C ASP A 335 -7.30 -5.56 -31.93
N GLN A 336 -6.50 -5.31 -30.89
CA GLN A 336 -6.59 -6.05 -29.63
C GLN A 336 -7.93 -5.82 -28.92
N GLN A 337 -8.35 -4.56 -28.76
CA GLN A 337 -9.64 -4.21 -28.17
C GLN A 337 -10.81 -4.88 -28.91
N PHE A 338 -10.76 -4.91 -30.24
CA PHE A 338 -11.79 -5.51 -31.07
C PHE A 338 -11.93 -7.02 -30.77
N VAL A 339 -10.80 -7.73 -30.69
CA VAL A 339 -10.76 -9.16 -30.34
C VAL A 339 -11.27 -9.39 -28.91
N ASP A 340 -10.84 -8.59 -27.95
CA ASP A 340 -11.27 -8.73 -26.56
C ASP A 340 -12.77 -8.50 -26.41
N PHE A 341 -13.32 -7.52 -27.12
CA PHE A 341 -14.75 -7.19 -27.11
C PHE A 341 -15.65 -8.35 -27.53
N GLU A 342 -15.19 -9.27 -28.40
CA GLU A 342 -15.99 -10.44 -28.83
C GLU A 342 -16.40 -11.35 -27.66
N SER A 343 -15.71 -11.26 -26.52
CA SER A 343 -16.04 -12.01 -25.31
C SER A 343 -17.14 -11.37 -24.45
N PHE A 344 -17.67 -10.21 -24.83
CA PHE A 344 -18.61 -9.43 -24.04
C PHE A 344 -19.90 -9.12 -24.80
N THR A 345 -21.01 -9.02 -24.07
CA THR A 345 -22.34 -8.81 -24.69
C THR A 345 -22.53 -7.37 -25.16
N ASN A 346 -21.93 -6.41 -24.44
CA ASN A 346 -22.09 -4.99 -24.70
C ASN A 346 -20.90 -4.18 -24.16
N ARG A 347 -20.84 -2.90 -24.55
CA ARG A 347 -19.76 -1.98 -24.15
C ARG A 347 -19.69 -1.75 -22.64
N LEU A 348 -20.77 -1.89 -21.88
CA LEU A 348 -20.78 -1.79 -20.41
C LEU A 348 -20.07 -2.98 -19.74
N GLU A 349 -20.32 -4.20 -20.18
CA GLU A 349 -19.62 -5.38 -19.67
C GLU A 349 -18.12 -5.31 -19.95
N TYR A 350 -17.77 -4.88 -21.17
CA TYR A 350 -16.38 -4.64 -21.53
C TYR A 350 -15.74 -3.53 -20.67
N LEU A 351 -16.44 -2.41 -20.43
CA LEU A 351 -15.98 -1.37 -19.49
C LEU A 351 -15.75 -1.93 -18.08
N LYS A 352 -16.68 -2.72 -17.55
CA LYS A 352 -16.54 -3.31 -16.20
C LYS A 352 -15.32 -4.22 -16.13
N HIS A 353 -15.11 -5.07 -17.15
CA HIS A 353 -13.93 -5.92 -17.24
C HIS A 353 -12.64 -5.10 -17.26
N TYR A 354 -12.58 -4.09 -18.13
CA TYR A 354 -11.46 -3.17 -18.26
C TYR A 354 -11.08 -2.51 -16.94
N LYS A 355 -12.05 -1.92 -16.24
CA LYS A 355 -11.79 -1.22 -14.97
C LYS A 355 -11.33 -2.16 -13.87
N ILE A 356 -11.89 -3.36 -13.82
CA ILE A 356 -11.45 -4.39 -12.89
C ILE A 356 -9.99 -4.78 -13.16
N ASN A 357 -9.62 -4.96 -14.44
CA ASN A 357 -8.24 -5.25 -14.83
C ASN A 357 -7.30 -4.11 -14.40
N ASP A 358 -7.63 -2.85 -14.67
CA ASP A 358 -6.83 -1.68 -14.28
C ASP A 358 -6.62 -1.59 -12.75
N ALA A 359 -7.63 -1.96 -11.95
CA ALA A 359 -7.50 -2.05 -10.51
C ALA A 359 -6.60 -3.23 -10.07
N GLU A 360 -6.74 -4.40 -10.71
CA GLU A 360 -6.02 -5.63 -10.38
C GLU A 360 -4.54 -5.61 -10.77
N ILE A 361 -4.16 -5.06 -11.93
CA ILE A 361 -2.76 -5.01 -12.38
C ILE A 361 -1.86 -4.24 -11.42
N MET A 362 -2.42 -3.39 -10.55
CA MET A 362 -1.70 -2.71 -9.50
C MET A 362 -1.29 -3.63 -8.35
N VAL A 363 -1.99 -4.74 -8.12
CA VAL A 363 -1.79 -5.64 -6.96
C VAL A 363 -0.41 -6.28 -6.96
N LYS A 364 0.05 -6.81 -8.11
CA LYS A 364 1.34 -7.51 -8.19
C LYS A 364 2.53 -6.60 -7.93
N PRO A 365 2.63 -5.41 -8.55
CA PRO A 365 3.66 -4.45 -8.20
C PRO A 365 3.72 -4.22 -6.69
N PHE A 366 2.62 -3.94 -6.00
CA PHE A 366 2.64 -3.69 -4.55
C PHE A 366 2.98 -4.91 -3.71
N ASN A 367 2.56 -6.10 -4.12
CA ASN A 367 2.88 -7.35 -3.42
C ASN A 367 4.39 -7.66 -3.40
N LYS A 368 5.19 -7.09 -4.31
CA LYS A 368 6.66 -7.24 -4.26
C LYS A 368 7.31 -6.34 -3.20
N PHE A 369 6.63 -5.31 -2.70
CA PHE A 369 7.16 -4.34 -1.72
C PHE A 369 6.58 -4.48 -0.31
N ASN A 370 5.52 -5.27 -0.13
CA ASN A 370 4.92 -5.62 1.17
C ASN A 370 5.32 -7.03 1.60
#